data_AF-A0A3D1BHU7-F1
#
_entry.id   AF-A0A3D1BHU7-F1
#
_cell.length_a   1.000
_cell.length_b   1.000
_cell.length_c   1.000
_cell.angle_alpha   90.00
_cell.angle_beta   90.00
_cell.angle_gamma   90.00
#
_symmetry.space_group_name_H-M   'P 1'
#
loop_
_entity.id
_entity.type
_entity.pdbx_description
1 polymer ?
#
loop_
_entity_poly.entity_id
_entity_poly.type
_entity_poly.pdbx_seq_one_letter_code
_entity_poly.pdbx_strand_id
1 'polypeptide(L)'
;MAPINEALENLKKAHAAQDVDACKAGLETLNTAFQAASQEMYAAQQETGGDAAGAQGQPAGEAAGDDAEVTDVDFEEVKDN
;
A
#
# COMPACT_ATOMS: atom_id res chain seq x y z
N MET A 1 -12.45 -6.06 -6.79
CA MET A 1 -11.57 -7.25 -6.90
C MET A 1 -11.68 -8.02 -8.22
N ALA A 2 -12.79 -7.94 -8.96
CA ALA A 2 -12.95 -8.61 -10.26
C ALA A 2 -11.77 -8.44 -11.26
N PRO A 3 -11.16 -7.24 -11.46
CA PRO A 3 -10.13 -7.07 -12.49
C PRO A 3 -8.81 -7.82 -12.19
N ILE A 4 -8.45 -7.99 -10.92
CA ILE A 4 -7.24 -8.74 -10.52
C ILE A 4 -7.41 -10.23 -10.79
N ASN A 5 -8.59 -10.78 -10.49
CA ASN A 5 -8.87 -12.20 -10.70
C ASN A 5 -8.90 -12.56 -12.19
N GLU A 6 -9.47 -11.69 -13.02
CA GLU A 6 -9.50 -11.87 -14.47
C GLU A 6 -8.09 -11.80 -15.08
N ALA A 7 -7.28 -10.83 -14.65
CA ALA A 7 -5.88 -10.73 -15.07
C ALA A 7 -5.07 -11.98 -14.68
N LEU A 8 -5.29 -12.54 -13.49
CA LEU A 8 -4.66 -13.78 -13.04
C LEU A 8 -5.10 -15.00 -13.85
N GLU A 9 -6.39 -15.12 -14.19
CA GLU A 9 -6.86 -16.21 -15.05
C GLU A 9 -6.24 -16.15 -16.44
N ASN A 10 -6.18 -14.96 -17.04
CA ASN A 10 -5.61 -14.78 -18.37
C ASN A 10 -4.10 -15.06 -18.37
N LEU A 11 -3.38 -14.63 -17.32
CA LEU A 11 -1.96 -14.95 -17.15
C LEU A 11 -1.72 -16.46 -17.01
N LYS A 12 -2.58 -17.18 -16.27
CA LYS A 12 -2.52 -18.65 -16.15
C LYS A 12 -2.73 -19.34 -17.49
N LYS A 13 -3.71 -18.88 -18.29
CA LYS A 13 -3.99 -19.41 -19.62
C LYS A 13 -2.81 -19.16 -20.57
N ALA A 14 -2.25 -17.95 -20.58
CA ALA A 14 -1.08 -17.60 -21.37
C ALA A 14 0.15 -18.45 -20.99
N HIS A 15 0.39 -18.65 -19.70
CA HIS A 15 1.50 -19.48 -19.21
C HIS A 15 1.31 -20.96 -19.59
N ALA A 16 0.09 -21.49 -19.48
CA ALA A 16 -0.23 -22.85 -19.91
C ALA A 16 -0.04 -23.04 -21.42
N ALA A 17 -0.31 -22.01 -22.22
CA ALA A 17 -0.06 -21.99 -23.65
C ALA A 17 1.42 -21.72 -24.01
N GLN A 18 2.28 -21.44 -23.01
CA GLN A 18 3.66 -21.00 -23.19
C GLN A 18 3.79 -19.74 -24.06
N ASP A 19 2.75 -18.92 -24.10
CA ASP A 19 2.70 -17.67 -24.83
C ASP A 19 3.37 -16.58 -23.99
N VAL A 20 4.65 -16.33 -24.28
CA VAL A 20 5.51 -15.40 -23.54
C VAL A 20 5.03 -13.95 -23.72
N ASP A 21 4.56 -13.58 -24.91
CA ASP A 21 4.07 -12.24 -25.19
C ASP A 21 2.77 -11.96 -24.43
N ALA A 22 1.84 -12.92 -24.45
CA ALA A 22 0.62 -12.84 -23.66
C ALA A 22 0.89 -12.86 -22.14
N CYS A 23 1.90 -13.59 -21.68
CA CYS A 23 2.31 -13.56 -20.27
C CYS A 23 2.84 -12.17 -19.87
N LYS A 24 3.65 -11.54 -20.72
CA LYS A 24 4.17 -10.20 -20.46
C LYS A 24 3.03 -9.18 -20.38
N ALA A 25 2.10 -9.21 -21.35
CA ALA A 25 0.92 -8.36 -21.34
C ALA A 25 0.02 -8.62 -20.10
N GLY A 26 -0.13 -9.89 -19.71
CA GLY A 26 -0.89 -10.29 -18.52
C GLY A 26 -0.27 -9.78 -17.21
N LEU A 27 1.06 -9.81 -17.10
CA LEU A 27 1.80 -9.26 -15.94
C LEU A 27 1.70 -7.74 -15.85
N GLU A 28 1.77 -7.03 -16.97
CA GLU A 28 1.55 -5.57 -17.01
C GLU A 28 0.11 -5.23 -16.58
N THR A 29 -0.87 -5.94 -17.13
CA THR A 29 -2.29 -5.78 -16.77
C THR A 29 -2.53 -6.04 -15.28
N LEU A 30 -1.93 -7.09 -14.73
CA LEU A 30 -2.02 -7.43 -13.31
C LEU A 30 -1.45 -6.32 -12.43
N ASN A 31 -0.29 -5.76 -12.79
CA ASN A 31 0.33 -4.65 -12.07
C ASN A 31 -0.58 -3.41 -12.04
N THR A 32 -1.15 -3.04 -13.19
CA THR A 32 -2.08 -1.91 -13.28
C THR A 32 -3.34 -2.15 -12.46
N ALA A 33 -3.92 -3.36 -12.51
CA ALA A 33 -5.11 -3.70 -11.72
C ALA A 33 -4.84 -3.61 -10.20
N PHE A 34 -3.66 -4.03 -9.74
CA PHE A 34 -3.27 -3.91 -8.33
C PHE A 34 -3.06 -2.45 -7.90
N GLN A 35 -2.43 -1.63 -8.75
CA GLN A 35 -2.26 -0.20 -8.47
C GLN A 35 -3.60 0.54 -8.43
N ALA A 36 -4.52 0.22 -9.35
CA ALA A 36 -5.86 0.79 -9.35
C ALA A 36 -6.63 0.36 -8.08
N ALA A 37 -6.54 -0.91 -7.69
CA ALA A 37 -7.19 -1.40 -6.48
C ALA A 37 -6.62 -0.78 -5.19
N SER A 38 -5.31 -0.53 -5.12
CA SER A 38 -4.72 0.14 -3.97
C SER A 38 -5.16 1.60 -3.88
N GLN A 39 -5.22 2.31 -5.02
CA GLN A 39 -5.76 3.67 -5.09
C GLN A 39 -7.25 3.73 -4.71
N GLU A 40 -8.07 2.79 -5.18
CA GLU A 40 -9.47 2.66 -4.76
C GLU A 40 -9.60 2.47 -3.25
N MET A 41 -8.73 1.66 -2.63
CA MET A 41 -8.74 1.47 -1.18
C MET A 41 -8.42 2.76 -0.42
N TYR A 42 -7.43 3.53 -0.87
CA TYR A 42 -7.14 4.85 -0.30
C TYR A 42 -8.29 5.83 -0.50
N ALA A 43 -8.89 5.88 -1.69
CA ALA A 43 -10.03 6.74 -1.99
C ALA A 43 -11.26 6.36 -1.15
N ALA A 44 -11.56 5.07 -1.02
CA ALA A 44 -12.64 4.57 -0.18
C ALA A 44 -12.41 4.86 1.32
N GLN A 45 -11.15 4.83 1.79
CA GLN A 45 -10.79 5.21 3.15
C GLN A 45 -10.96 6.72 3.38
N GLN A 46 -10.72 7.54 2.35
CA GLN A 46 -10.90 8.98 2.40
C GLN A 46 -12.38 9.39 2.34
N GLU A 47 -13.21 8.70 1.54
CA GLU A 47 -14.66 8.88 1.55
C GLU A 47 -15.31 8.38 2.85
N THR A 48 -14.82 7.28 3.43
CA THR A 48 -15.34 6.76 4.70
C THR A 48 -14.84 7.57 5.91
N GLY A 49 -13.71 8.29 5.76
CA GLY A 49 -13.12 9.17 6.78
C GLY A 49 -13.65 10.61 6.77
N GLY A 50 -14.54 10.97 5.84
CA GLY A 50 -15.11 12.32 5.71
C GLY A 50 -16.12 12.71 6.81
N ASP A 51 -16.70 11.74 7.51
CA ASP A 51 -17.78 11.97 8.51
C ASP A 51 -17.52 11.32 9.89
N ALA A 52 -16.25 10.98 10.19
CA ALA A 52 -15.88 10.41 11.50
C ALA A 52 -14.66 11.10 12.15
N ALA A 53 -14.42 12.38 11.83
CA ALA A 53 -13.53 13.24 12.63
C ALA A 53 -14.20 13.79 13.91
N GLY A 54 -15.36 13.25 14.29
CA GLY A 54 -16.04 13.59 15.53
C GLY A 54 -16.76 12.38 16.11
N ALA A 55 -16.42 12.04 17.35
CA ALA A 55 -17.07 11.07 18.24
C ALA A 55 -16.63 9.58 18.15
N GLN A 56 -15.70 9.29 19.08
CA GLN A 56 -15.63 8.10 19.94
C GLN A 56 -14.92 6.83 19.44
N GLY A 57 -13.61 6.80 19.73
CA GLY A 57 -13.05 5.77 20.63
C GLY A 57 -12.61 6.44 21.94
N GLN A 58 -12.95 5.88 23.09
CA GLN A 58 -12.87 6.48 24.45
C GLN A 58 -12.41 5.38 25.45
N PRO A 59 -11.94 5.61 26.71
CA PRO A 59 -11.14 6.66 27.36
C PRO A 59 -9.92 6.12 28.17
N ALA A 60 -9.17 7.06 28.78
CA ALA A 60 -8.32 6.98 29.98
C ALA A 60 -6.89 6.41 29.88
N GLY A 61 -5.92 7.31 30.12
CA GLY A 61 -4.49 7.04 30.30
C GLY A 61 -3.71 8.35 30.41
N GLU A 62 -3.82 8.99 31.56
CA GLU A 62 -2.93 10.00 32.16
C GLU A 62 -1.72 10.52 31.36
N ALA A 63 -1.73 11.86 31.23
CA ALA A 63 -0.64 12.79 31.56
C ALA A 63 0.70 12.77 30.79
N ALA A 64 1.08 14.00 30.41
CA ALA A 64 2.41 14.49 30.03
C ALA A 64 2.95 13.90 28.71
N GLY A 65 3.21 14.71 27.70
CA GLY A 65 3.94 15.96 27.75
C GLY A 65 4.99 15.86 26.65
N ASP A 66 5.17 16.96 25.94
CA ASP A 66 6.27 17.25 25.04
C ASP A 66 6.59 16.27 23.90
N ASP A 67 6.49 16.81 22.69
CA ASP A 67 7.64 16.94 21.81
C ASP A 67 8.61 15.75 21.89
N ALA A 68 8.30 14.68 21.15
CA ALA A 68 9.33 13.73 20.75
C ALA A 68 10.22 14.44 19.73
N GLU A 69 11.10 15.26 20.27
CA GLU A 69 12.25 15.87 19.64
C GLU A 69 12.87 14.86 18.67
N VAL A 70 12.98 15.31 17.43
CA VAL A 70 13.89 14.77 16.42
C VAL A 70 15.21 14.46 17.14
N THR A 71 15.45 13.18 17.38
CA THR A 71 16.68 12.73 18.01
C THR A 71 17.73 12.85 16.92
N ASP A 72 18.48 13.95 16.93
CA ASP A 72 19.60 14.16 16.02
C ASP A 72 20.52 12.95 16.16
N VAL A 73 20.61 12.18 15.08
CA VAL A 73 21.51 11.05 14.97
C VAL A 73 22.93 11.61 14.91
N ASP A 74 23.64 11.56 16.04
CA ASP A 74 25.07 11.82 16.10
C ASP A 74 25.80 10.78 15.23
N PHE A 75 26.08 11.17 13.99
CA PHE A 75 26.87 10.41 13.05
C PHE A 75 28.33 10.45 13.53
N GLU A 76 28.74 9.46 14.34
CA GLU A 76 30.16 9.30 14.69
C GLU A 76 30.94 8.99 13.41
N GLU A 77 31.68 10.00 12.95
CA GLU A 77 32.65 9.94 11.86
C GLU A 77 33.57 8.72 12.05
N VAL A 78 33.36 7.68 11.25
CA VAL A 78 34.26 6.53 11.17
C VAL A 78 35.59 7.04 10.61
N LYS A 79 36.48 7.45 11.51
CA LYS A 79 37.86 7.74 11.16
C LYS A 79 38.54 6.40 10.87
N ASP A 80 38.79 6.18 9.59
CA ASP A 80 39.61 5.11 9.06
C ASP A 80 40.96 5.02 9.80
N ASN A 81 41.33 3.81 10.22
CA ASN A 81 42.71 3.43 10.52
C ASN A 81 42.98 2.04 9.95
#